data_AF-H2AQF2-F1
#
_entry.id   AF-H2AQF2-F1
#
_cell.length_a   1.000
_cell.length_b   1.000
_cell.length_c   1.000
_cell.angle_alpha   90.00
_cell.angle_beta   90.00
_cell.angle_gamma   90.00
#
_symmetry.space_group_name_H-M   'P 1'
#
loop_
_entity.id
_entity.type
_entity.pdbx_description
1 polymer ?
#
loop_
_entity_poly.entity_id
_entity_poly.type
_entity_poly.pdbx_seq_one_letter_code
_entity_poly.pdbx_strand_id
1 'polypeptide(L)'
;MNKLPEHVELLSANEIQELGEKYKTQLKLYVSKFQDVSTLIDSLKESKDELSHLQNKFNEIEESKKGLTTDLESLRILNSEYSQKWQELSTIISDNYSEAALKHKLENQVKEYLEMSDQLEASVYSTEGEIDSSALDDTLKQYMETRINYHRSKEHLATWNAQGYLRK
;
A
#
# COMPACT_ATOMS: atom_id res chain seq x y z
N MET A 1 -43.58 -30.10 48.87
CA MET A 1 -44.38 -31.29 49.23
C MET A 1 -45.17 -31.71 48.00
N ASN A 2 -44.86 -32.86 47.42
CA ASN A 2 -45.55 -33.34 46.22
C ASN A 2 -46.94 -33.83 46.63
N LYS A 3 -48.00 -33.27 46.02
CA LYS A 3 -49.36 -33.78 46.21
C LYS A 3 -49.48 -35.11 45.48
N LEU A 4 -50.08 -36.09 46.15
CA LEU A 4 -50.41 -37.37 45.55
C LEU A 4 -51.61 -37.19 44.59
N PRO A 5 -51.80 -38.11 43.62
CA PRO A 5 -52.98 -38.10 42.75
C PRO A 5 -54.29 -38.12 43.55
N GLU A 6 -55.37 -37.61 42.97
CA GLU A 6 -56.70 -37.70 43.59
C GLU A 6 -57.10 -39.17 43.78
N HIS A 7 -57.83 -39.47 44.86
CA HIS A 7 -58.36 -40.80 45.19
C HIS A 7 -57.33 -41.88 45.57
N VAL A 8 -56.10 -41.52 45.98
CA VAL A 8 -55.09 -42.50 46.44
C VAL A 8 -55.55 -43.32 47.65
N GLU A 9 -56.46 -42.77 48.45
CA GLU A 9 -57.09 -43.45 49.61
C GLU A 9 -58.05 -44.59 49.22
N LEU A 10 -58.42 -44.69 47.94
CA LEU A 10 -59.32 -45.73 47.41
C LEU A 10 -58.58 -46.95 46.84
N LEU A 11 -57.24 -46.92 46.78
CA LEU A 11 -56.47 -48.05 46.25
C LEU A 11 -56.18 -49.11 47.33
N SER A 12 -56.37 -50.38 46.97
CA SER A 12 -55.92 -51.51 47.78
C SER A 12 -54.40 -51.67 47.73
N ALA A 13 -53.82 -52.34 48.73
CA ALA A 13 -52.37 -52.55 48.82
C ALA A 13 -51.76 -53.23 47.57
N ASN A 14 -52.52 -54.10 46.90
CA ASN A 14 -52.08 -54.77 45.67
C ASN A 14 -52.00 -53.82 44.47
N GLU A 15 -52.93 -52.86 44.37
CA GLU A 15 -52.93 -51.87 43.26
C GLU A 15 -51.83 -50.83 43.44
N ILE A 16 -51.46 -50.50 44.69
CA ILE A 16 -50.29 -49.66 45.01
C ILE A 16 -49.00 -50.38 44.60
N GLN A 17 -48.90 -51.68 44.88
CA GLN A 17 -47.74 -52.47 44.49
C GLN A 17 -47.64 -52.61 42.96
N GLU A 18 -48.76 -52.82 42.28
CA GLU A 18 -48.81 -52.86 40.82
C GLU A 18 -48.46 -51.50 40.19
N LEU A 19 -48.85 -50.39 40.83
CA LEU A 19 -48.45 -49.03 40.43
C LEU A 19 -46.93 -48.83 40.52
N GLY A 20 -46.30 -49.35 41.58
CA GLY A 20 -44.85 -49.28 41.80
C GLY A 20 -44.02 -50.16 40.86
N GLU A 21 -44.54 -51.33 40.48
CA GLU A 21 -43.83 -52.33 39.67
C GLU A 21 -44.11 -52.19 38.16
N LYS A 22 -45.37 -52.04 37.74
CA LYS A 22 -45.76 -51.96 36.31
C LYS A 22 -45.86 -50.54 35.77
N TYR A 23 -46.33 -49.58 36.58
CA TYR A 23 -46.67 -48.23 36.11
C TYR A 23 -45.66 -47.14 36.51
N LYS A 24 -44.43 -47.55 36.83
CA LYS A 24 -43.31 -46.66 37.25
C LYS A 24 -43.04 -45.51 36.28
N THR A 25 -43.22 -45.71 34.98
CA THR A 25 -43.04 -44.67 33.94
C THR A 25 -44.11 -43.58 34.02
N GLN A 26 -45.36 -43.96 34.32
CA GLN A 26 -46.47 -43.01 34.49
C GLN A 26 -46.30 -42.21 35.79
N LEU A 27 -45.81 -42.84 36.86
CA LEU A 27 -45.41 -42.15 38.09
C LEU A 27 -44.27 -41.15 37.84
N LYS A 28 -43.26 -41.50 37.02
CA LYS A 28 -42.19 -40.55 36.64
C LYS A 28 -42.73 -39.34 35.86
N LEU A 29 -43.65 -39.56 34.91
CA LEU A 29 -44.33 -38.49 34.17
C LEU A 29 -45.21 -37.61 35.06
N TYR A 30 -45.82 -38.20 36.09
CA TYR A 30 -46.59 -37.47 37.08
C TYR A 30 -45.68 -36.58 37.94
N VAL A 31 -44.56 -37.13 38.43
CA VAL A 31 -43.56 -36.39 39.20
C VAL A 31 -42.94 -35.25 38.38
N SER A 32 -42.69 -35.46 37.08
CA SER A 32 -42.15 -34.39 36.21
C SER A 32 -43.10 -33.20 36.03
N LYS A 33 -44.41 -33.35 36.28
CA LYS A 33 -45.36 -32.21 36.26
C LYS A 33 -45.18 -31.26 37.45
N PHE A 34 -44.56 -31.72 38.53
CA PHE A 34 -44.24 -30.89 39.71
C PHE A 34 -42.86 -30.25 39.61
N GLN A 35 -42.08 -30.63 38.60
CA GLN A 35 -40.77 -30.07 38.34
C GLN A 35 -40.96 -28.92 37.35
N ASP A 36 -40.89 -27.69 37.84
CA ASP A 36 -41.10 -26.52 37.02
C ASP A 36 -39.85 -26.25 36.17
N VAL A 37 -39.86 -26.78 34.94
CA VAL A 37 -38.76 -26.60 33.96
C VAL A 37 -38.98 -25.33 33.13
N SER A 38 -40.06 -24.58 33.35
CA SER A 38 -40.39 -23.37 32.58
C SER A 38 -39.26 -22.34 32.64
N THR A 39 -38.73 -22.07 33.83
CA THR A 39 -37.63 -21.12 34.05
C THR A 39 -36.35 -21.53 33.31
N LEU A 40 -36.05 -22.83 33.26
CA LEU A 40 -34.91 -23.36 32.51
C LEU A 40 -35.12 -23.23 31.00
N ILE A 41 -36.35 -23.51 30.52
CA ILE A 41 -36.71 -23.39 29.10
C ILE A 41 -36.64 -21.92 28.64
N ASP A 42 -37.10 -21.00 29.48
CA ASP A 42 -37.07 -19.57 29.19
C ASP A 42 -35.63 -19.05 29.16
N SER A 43 -34.78 -19.45 30.11
CA SER A 43 -33.34 -19.15 30.08
C SER A 43 -32.64 -19.74 28.85
N LEU A 44 -33.02 -20.96 28.44
CA LEU A 44 -32.47 -21.61 27.24
C LEU A 44 -32.88 -20.88 25.95
N LYS A 45 -34.12 -20.37 25.89
CA LYS A 45 -34.58 -19.53 24.78
C LYS A 45 -33.84 -18.21 24.73
N GLU A 46 -33.67 -17.54 25.87
CA GLU A 46 -32.93 -16.28 25.96
C GLU A 46 -31.48 -16.46 25.49
N SER A 47 -30.79 -17.50 25.97
CA SER A 47 -29.43 -17.84 25.50
C SER A 47 -29.38 -18.15 24.00
N LYS A 48 -30.41 -18.81 23.46
CA LYS A 48 -30.50 -19.10 22.02
C LYS A 48 -30.68 -17.81 21.21
N ASP A 49 -31.50 -16.89 21.68
CA ASP A 49 -31.75 -15.61 21.04
C ASP A 49 -30.49 -14.72 21.07
N GLU A 50 -29.76 -14.71 22.20
CA GLU A 50 -28.46 -14.04 22.31
C GLU A 50 -27.42 -14.62 21.34
N LEU A 51 -27.33 -15.95 21.23
CA LEU A 51 -26.44 -16.61 20.28
C LEU A 51 -26.81 -16.29 18.84
N SER A 52 -28.11 -16.26 18.51
CA SER A 52 -28.57 -15.88 17.17
C SER A 52 -28.26 -14.41 16.87
N HIS A 53 -28.42 -13.53 17.84
CA HIS A 53 -28.07 -12.11 17.70
C HIS A 53 -26.56 -11.93 17.51
N LEU A 54 -25.74 -12.67 18.26
CA LEU A 54 -24.29 -12.68 18.12
C LEU A 54 -23.85 -13.18 16.74
N GLN A 55 -24.49 -14.24 16.23
CA GLN A 55 -24.23 -14.74 14.88
C GLN A 55 -24.51 -13.68 13.81
N ASN A 56 -25.62 -12.93 13.92
CA ASN A 56 -25.93 -11.86 12.98
C ASN A 56 -24.89 -10.74 13.01
N LYS A 57 -24.43 -10.33 14.21
CA LYS A 57 -23.34 -9.35 14.34
C LYS A 57 -22.03 -9.83 13.71
N PHE A 58 -21.69 -11.11 13.85
CA PHE A 58 -20.51 -11.66 13.18
C PHE A 58 -20.62 -11.62 11.66
N ASN A 59 -21.81 -11.92 11.12
CA ASN A 59 -22.05 -11.83 9.68
C ASN A 59 -21.90 -10.40 9.15
N GLU A 60 -22.46 -9.41 9.85
CA GLU A 60 -22.32 -7.98 9.51
C GLU A 60 -20.84 -7.52 9.54
N ILE A 61 -20.09 -7.96 10.55
CA ILE A 61 -18.65 -7.68 10.66
C ILE A 61 -17.88 -8.34 9.51
N GLU A 62 -18.23 -9.58 9.13
CA GLU A 62 -17.56 -10.28 8.03
C GLU A 62 -17.81 -9.58 6.69
N GLU A 63 -19.02 -9.09 6.45
CA GLU A 63 -19.36 -8.31 5.26
C GLU A 63 -18.62 -6.97 5.24
N SER A 64 -18.60 -6.26 6.37
CA SER A 64 -17.83 -5.02 6.52
C SER A 64 -16.33 -5.25 6.29
N LYS A 65 -15.79 -6.37 6.79
CA LYS A 65 -14.39 -6.75 6.58
C LYS A 65 -14.09 -7.02 5.09
N LYS A 66 -15.00 -7.67 4.36
CA LYS A 66 -14.86 -7.90 2.91
C LYS A 66 -14.83 -6.58 2.14
N GLY A 67 -15.72 -5.65 2.47
CA GLY A 67 -15.71 -4.30 1.92
C GLY A 67 -14.38 -3.59 2.17
N LEU A 68 -13.95 -3.52 3.44
CA LEU A 68 -12.69 -2.87 3.81
C LEU A 68 -11.47 -3.49 3.12
N THR A 69 -11.44 -4.82 2.97
CA THR A 69 -10.34 -5.51 2.28
C THR A 69 -10.24 -5.09 0.81
N THR A 70 -11.40 -4.88 0.17
CA THR A 70 -11.46 -4.43 -1.23
C THR A 70 -10.96 -3.00 -1.36
N ASP A 71 -11.38 -2.11 -0.45
CA ASP A 71 -10.91 -0.73 -0.41
C ASP A 71 -9.39 -0.66 -0.17
N LEU A 72 -8.87 -1.48 0.74
CA LEU A 72 -7.44 -1.56 1.04
C LEU A 72 -6.62 -1.99 -0.17
N GLU A 73 -7.12 -2.96 -0.94
CA GLU A 73 -6.46 -3.38 -2.17
C GLU A 73 -6.47 -2.27 -3.23
N SER A 74 -7.58 -1.54 -3.35
CA SER A 74 -7.66 -0.38 -4.26
C SER A 74 -6.66 0.73 -3.89
N LEU A 75 -6.51 1.02 -2.59
CA LEU A 75 -5.54 1.98 -2.09
C LEU A 75 -4.11 1.51 -2.31
N ARG A 76 -3.86 0.21 -2.19
CA ARG A 76 -2.55 -0.38 -2.45
C ARG A 76 -2.15 -0.22 -3.93
N ILE A 77 -3.08 -0.47 -4.84
CA ILE A 77 -2.88 -0.24 -6.29
C ILE A 77 -2.58 1.24 -6.54
N LEU A 78 -3.40 2.14 -5.99
CA LEU A 78 -3.21 3.58 -6.15
C LEU A 78 -1.85 4.05 -5.61
N ASN A 79 -1.42 3.53 -4.47
CA ASN A 79 -0.12 3.85 -3.89
C ASN A 79 1.04 3.36 -4.78
N SER A 80 0.87 2.21 -5.45
CA SER A 80 1.84 1.72 -6.43
C SER A 80 1.94 2.65 -7.63
N GLU A 81 0.81 3.09 -8.20
CA GLU A 81 0.79 4.04 -9.31
C GLU A 81 1.40 5.38 -8.92
N TYR A 82 1.09 5.87 -7.73
CA TYR A 82 1.69 7.10 -7.18
C TYR A 82 3.21 6.96 -7.07
N SER A 83 3.68 5.85 -6.50
CA SER A 83 5.12 5.60 -6.32
C SER A 83 5.84 5.54 -7.65
N GLN A 84 5.24 4.91 -8.67
CA GLN A 84 5.79 4.87 -10.02
C GLN A 84 5.91 6.27 -10.62
N LYS A 85 4.82 7.05 -10.63
CA LYS A 85 4.83 8.42 -11.18
C LYS A 85 5.82 9.32 -10.44
N TRP A 86 5.91 9.16 -9.13
CA TRP A 86 6.89 9.88 -8.32
C TRP A 86 8.33 9.52 -8.72
N GLN A 87 8.63 8.23 -8.89
CA GLN A 87 9.95 7.78 -9.34
C GLN A 87 10.29 8.30 -10.74
N GLU A 88 9.36 8.22 -11.68
CA GLU A 88 9.55 8.76 -13.04
C GLU A 88 9.89 10.26 -13.00
N LEU A 89 9.11 11.04 -12.25
CA LEU A 89 9.36 12.47 -12.07
C LEU A 89 10.71 12.72 -11.38
N SER A 90 11.01 11.99 -10.32
CA SER A 90 12.25 12.12 -9.57
C SER A 90 13.47 11.83 -10.45
N THR A 91 13.38 10.83 -11.32
CA THR A 91 14.43 10.51 -12.29
C THR A 91 14.61 11.65 -13.30
N ILE A 92 13.52 12.16 -13.88
CA ILE A 92 13.58 13.30 -14.81
C ILE A 92 14.25 14.51 -14.15
N ILE A 93 13.86 14.83 -12.92
CA ILE A 93 14.45 15.92 -12.15
C ILE A 93 15.93 15.64 -11.89
N SER A 94 16.26 14.46 -11.36
CA SER A 94 17.63 14.07 -11.03
C SER A 94 18.56 14.18 -12.24
N ASP A 95 18.13 13.68 -13.39
CA ASP A 95 18.99 13.51 -14.56
C ASP A 95 19.14 14.77 -15.41
N ASN A 96 18.16 15.69 -15.36
CA ASN A 96 18.14 16.85 -16.24
C ASN A 96 18.15 18.20 -15.52
N TYR A 97 17.58 18.26 -14.31
CA TYR A 97 17.27 19.53 -13.63
C TYR A 97 17.92 19.65 -12.27
N SER A 98 18.52 18.58 -11.73
CA SER A 98 19.28 18.65 -10.50
C SER A 98 20.51 19.52 -10.71
N GLU A 99 20.96 20.16 -9.62
CA GLU A 99 22.17 20.97 -9.65
C GLU A 99 23.37 20.15 -10.16
N ALA A 100 23.47 18.89 -9.74
CA ALA A 100 24.51 17.97 -10.19
C ALA A 100 24.41 17.67 -11.69
N ALA A 101 23.22 17.39 -12.21
CA ALA A 101 23.01 17.12 -13.64
C ALA A 101 23.31 18.33 -14.51
N LEU A 102 22.82 19.51 -14.13
CA LEU A 102 23.07 20.75 -14.86
C LEU A 102 24.57 21.10 -14.86
N LYS A 103 25.24 20.91 -13.73
CA LYS A 103 26.68 21.11 -13.62
C LYS A 103 27.45 20.10 -14.49
N HIS A 104 27.12 18.81 -14.42
CA HIS A 104 27.75 17.79 -15.26
C HIS A 104 27.54 18.06 -16.75
N LYS A 105 26.35 18.53 -17.15
CA LYS A 105 26.07 18.96 -18.52
C LYS A 105 26.97 20.12 -18.94
N LEU A 106 27.16 21.13 -18.08
CA LEU A 106 28.07 22.24 -18.34
C LEU A 106 29.54 21.77 -18.43
N GLU A 107 29.97 20.85 -17.58
CA GLU A 107 31.31 20.25 -17.64
C GLU A 107 31.55 19.52 -18.96
N ASN A 108 30.55 18.78 -19.45
CA ASN A 108 30.62 18.11 -20.74
C ASN A 108 30.66 19.13 -21.89
N GLN A 109 29.85 20.18 -21.86
CA GLN A 109 29.91 21.24 -22.87
C GLN A 109 31.29 21.92 -22.94
N VAL A 110 31.93 22.14 -21.79
CA VAL A 110 33.29 22.68 -21.74
C VAL A 110 34.29 21.74 -22.42
N LYS A 111 34.15 20.42 -22.24
CA LYS A 111 35.00 19.43 -22.93
C LYS A 111 34.73 19.41 -24.42
N GLU A 112 33.46 19.43 -24.84
CA GLU A 112 33.06 19.45 -26.25
C GLU A 112 33.64 20.68 -26.98
N TYR A 113 33.58 21.87 -26.38
CA TYR A 113 34.21 23.06 -26.98
C TYR A 113 35.73 22.95 -27.08
N LEU A 114 36.38 22.29 -26.11
CA LEU A 114 37.83 22.06 -26.17
C LEU A 114 38.17 21.09 -27.31
N GLU A 115 37.47 19.96 -27.39
CA GLU A 115 37.65 18.97 -28.46
C GLU A 115 37.37 19.57 -29.84
N MET A 116 36.32 20.37 -29.99
CA MET A 116 35.99 21.05 -31.25
C MET A 116 37.06 22.06 -31.65
N SER A 117 37.62 22.80 -30.67
CA SER A 117 38.75 23.71 -30.91
C SER A 117 40.00 22.96 -31.39
N ASP A 118 40.31 21.83 -30.75
CA ASP A 118 41.48 21.01 -31.07
C ASP A 118 41.32 20.33 -32.44
N GLN A 119 40.09 19.91 -32.79
CA GLN A 119 39.76 19.36 -34.11
C GLN A 119 39.87 20.41 -35.22
N LEU A 120 39.41 21.64 -34.98
CA LEU A 120 39.57 22.76 -35.92
C LEU A 120 41.05 23.10 -36.14
N GLU A 121 41.87 23.02 -35.10
CA GLU A 121 43.30 23.24 -35.20
C GLU A 121 43.98 22.13 -36.02
N ALA A 122 43.64 20.86 -35.73
CA ALA A 122 44.16 19.71 -36.48
C ALA A 122 43.75 19.72 -37.96
N SER A 123 42.51 20.13 -38.27
CA SER A 123 42.03 20.18 -39.65
C SER A 123 42.80 21.19 -40.50
N VAL A 124 43.12 22.36 -39.93
CA VAL A 124 43.97 23.38 -40.57
C VAL A 124 45.37 22.82 -40.87
N TYR A 125 46.00 22.11 -39.93
CA TYR A 125 47.32 21.52 -40.14
C TYR A 125 47.33 20.35 -41.15
N SER A 126 46.21 19.64 -41.30
CA SER A 126 46.07 18.51 -42.23
C SER A 126 45.77 18.91 -43.68
N THR A 127 45.47 20.18 -43.93
CA THR A 127 45.11 20.67 -45.27
C THR A 127 46.37 20.91 -46.08
N GLU A 128 46.83 19.90 -46.83
CA GLU A 128 47.94 20.03 -47.78
C GLU A 128 47.48 20.77 -49.06
N GLY A 129 47.44 22.10 -49.04
CA GLY A 129 47.11 22.95 -50.19
C GLY A 129 47.00 24.44 -49.85
N GLU A 130 47.07 25.32 -50.85
CA GLU A 130 46.78 26.76 -50.68
C GLU A 130 45.35 26.94 -50.16
N ILE A 131 45.23 27.25 -48.86
CA ILE A 131 43.94 27.58 -48.24
C ILE A 131 43.49 28.92 -48.84
N ASP A 132 42.33 28.93 -49.48
CA ASP A 132 41.69 30.16 -49.95
C ASP A 132 41.53 31.15 -48.78
N SER A 133 41.85 32.43 -49.01
CA SER A 133 41.86 33.46 -47.96
C SER A 133 40.49 33.59 -47.28
N SER A 134 39.39 33.37 -48.02
CA SER A 134 38.04 33.39 -47.46
C SER A 134 37.78 32.19 -46.54
N ALA A 135 38.28 31.00 -46.89
CA ALA A 135 38.12 29.80 -46.08
C ALA A 135 38.95 29.86 -44.79
N LEU A 136 40.12 30.51 -44.84
CA LEU A 136 40.96 30.76 -43.67
C LEU A 136 40.25 31.70 -42.68
N ASP A 137 39.70 32.82 -43.16
CA ASP A 137 38.99 33.78 -42.32
C ASP A 137 37.78 33.16 -41.62
N ASP A 138 37.02 32.30 -42.31
CA ASP A 138 35.86 31.62 -41.73
C ASP A 138 36.26 30.57 -40.70
N THR A 139 37.35 29.82 -40.95
CA THR A 139 37.90 28.87 -39.97
C THR A 139 38.41 29.59 -38.72
N LEU A 140 39.06 30.74 -38.90
CA LEU A 140 39.58 31.55 -37.80
C LEU A 140 38.46 32.15 -36.96
N LYS A 141 37.38 32.63 -37.59
CA LYS A 141 36.15 33.05 -36.87
C LYS A 141 35.57 31.90 -36.06
N GLN A 142 35.44 30.71 -36.66
CA GLN A 142 34.87 29.54 -35.98
C GLN A 142 35.73 29.08 -34.80
N TYR A 143 37.05 29.11 -34.94
CA TYR A 143 37.98 28.82 -33.85
C TYR A 143 37.86 29.82 -32.71
N MET A 144 37.85 31.12 -33.03
CA MET A 144 37.70 32.19 -32.06
C MET A 144 36.38 32.09 -31.30
N GLU A 145 35.27 31.84 -32.01
CA GLU A 145 33.95 31.66 -31.39
C GLU A 145 33.92 30.44 -30.46
N THR A 146 34.49 29.31 -30.89
CA THR A 146 34.60 28.10 -30.06
C THR A 146 35.43 28.34 -28.79
N ARG A 147 36.58 29.04 -28.90
CA ARG A 147 37.43 29.39 -27.75
C ARG A 147 36.75 30.37 -26.80
N ILE A 148 36.03 31.38 -27.32
CA ILE A 148 35.24 32.30 -26.50
C ILE A 148 34.19 31.53 -25.70
N ASN A 149 33.45 30.64 -26.36
CA ASN A 149 32.42 29.83 -25.71
C ASN A 149 33.00 28.86 -24.66
N TYR A 150 34.17 28.26 -24.93
CA TYR A 150 34.93 27.47 -23.96
C TYR A 150 35.27 28.28 -22.70
N HIS A 151 35.94 29.42 -22.87
CA HIS A 151 36.40 30.24 -21.73
C HIS A 151 35.24 30.78 -20.92
N ARG A 152 34.17 31.27 -21.59
CA ARG A 152 32.95 31.72 -20.92
C ARG A 152 32.30 30.61 -20.09
N SER A 153 32.16 29.41 -20.66
CA SER A 153 31.56 28.26 -19.97
C SER A 153 32.40 27.81 -18.77
N LYS A 154 33.73 27.88 -18.91
CA LYS A 154 34.68 27.58 -17.83
C LYS A 154 34.60 28.60 -16.68
N GLU A 155 34.46 29.88 -16.98
CA GLU A 155 34.26 30.93 -15.97
C GLU A 155 32.92 30.76 -15.23
N HIS A 156 31.85 30.43 -15.96
CA HIS A 156 30.56 30.08 -15.35
C HIS A 156 30.67 28.88 -14.41
N LEU A 157 31.35 27.81 -14.83
CA LEU A 157 31.60 26.63 -13.99
C LEU A 157 32.41 26.99 -12.73
N ALA A 158 33.48 27.78 -12.88
CA ALA A 158 34.31 28.22 -11.76
C ALA A 158 33.49 29.04 -10.74
N THR A 159 32.63 29.93 -11.23
CA THR A 159 31.72 30.73 -10.40
C THR A 159 30.69 29.84 -9.71
N TRP A 160 30.08 28.90 -10.42
CA TRP A 160 29.12 27.95 -9.86
C TRP A 160 29.76 27.13 -8.73
N ASN A 161 30.97 26.60 -8.95
CA ASN A 161 31.73 25.89 -7.93
C ASN A 161 31.95 26.75 -6.68
N ALA A 162 32.37 28.00 -6.84
CA ALA A 162 32.57 28.93 -5.73
C ALA A 162 31.27 29.23 -4.97
N GLN A 163 30.14 29.40 -5.66
CA GLN A 163 28.83 29.63 -5.04
C GLN A 163 28.31 28.41 -4.26
N GLY A 164 28.59 27.19 -4.74
CA GLY A 164 28.24 25.95 -4.03
C GLY A 164 28.93 25.82 -2.66
N TYR A 165 30.11 26.43 -2.48
CA TYR A 165 30.79 26.53 -1.19
C TYR A 165 30.20 27.60 -0.27
N LEU A 166 29.51 28.61 -0.82
CA LEU A 166 28.90 29.71 -0.05
C LEU A 166 27.50 29.39 0.47
N ARG A 167 26.81 28.41 -0.11
CA ARG A 167 25.48 27.94 0.33
C ARG A 167 25.52 26.84 1.38
N LYS A 168 26.69 26.26 1.65
CA LYS A 168 26.93 25.33 2.77
C LYS A 168 27.25 26.08 4.04
#